data_AF-A0A7Y7CUG6-F1
#
_entry.id   AF-A0A7Y7CUG6-F1
#
_cell.length_a   1.000
_cell.length_b   1.000
_cell.length_c   1.000
_cell.angle_alpha   90.00
_cell.angle_beta   90.00
_cell.angle_gamma   90.00
#
_symmetry.space_group_name_H-M   'P 1'
#
loop_
_entity.id
_entity.type
_entity.pdbx_description
1 polymer ?
#
loop_
_entity_poly.entity_id
_entity_poly.type
_entity_poly.pdbx_seq_one_letter_code
_entity_poly.pdbx_strand_id
1 'polypeptide(L)'
;GWMMAAGTLIALPAVTALLVVNFAFGIMTKAAPQLNIFAIGFPFTMLFGILIVYLSLSGFVGQYDAFAHYVLDLISSYLKA
;
A
#
# COMPACT_ATOMS: atom_id res chain seq x y z
N GLY A 1 17.64 -2.15 -10.66
CA GLY A 1 16.47 -2.46 -9.80
C GLY A 1 15.55 -1.27 -9.54
N TRP A 2 15.47 -0.28 -10.43
CA TRP A 2 14.69 0.96 -10.21
C TRP A 2 13.18 0.68 -10.06
N MET A 3 12.63 -0.27 -10.82
CA MET A 3 11.22 -0.67 -10.71
C MET A 3 10.83 -1.19 -9.31
N MET A 4 11.68 -2.00 -8.67
CA MET A 4 11.39 -2.54 -7.32
C MET A 4 11.43 -1.44 -6.26
N ALA A 5 12.41 -0.53 -6.35
CA ALA A 5 12.49 0.64 -5.46
C ALA A 5 11.29 1.58 -5.65
N ALA A 6 10.93 1.86 -6.91
CA ALA A 6 9.77 2.68 -7.28
C ALA A 6 8.46 2.09 -6.78
N GLY A 7 8.22 0.80 -7.06
CA GLY A 7 7.03 0.08 -6.61
C GLY A 7 6.91 0.06 -5.08
N THR A 8 8.04 -0.12 -4.38
CA THR A 8 8.06 -0.09 -2.91
C THR A 8 7.73 1.30 -2.36
N LEU A 9 8.24 2.37 -2.97
CA LEU A 9 7.92 3.76 -2.60
C LEU A 9 6.41 4.06 -2.75
N ILE A 10 5.79 3.60 -3.83
CA ILE A 10 4.34 3.78 -4.06
C ILE A 10 3.53 2.93 -3.07
N ALA A 11 3.96 1.70 -2.79
CA ALA A 11 3.25 0.79 -1.89
C ALA A 11 3.46 1.07 -0.39
N LEU A 12 4.52 1.81 -0.02
CA LEU A 12 4.93 2.06 1.36
C LEU A 12 3.80 2.56 2.29
N PRO A 13 3.03 3.62 1.94
CA PRO A 13 1.94 4.10 2.79
C PRO A 13 0.82 3.06 2.97
N ALA A 14 0.49 2.29 1.93
CA ALA A 14 -0.53 1.25 2.00
C ALA A 14 -0.06 0.05 2.84
N VAL A 15 1.19 -0.40 2.65
CA VAL A 15 1.79 -1.52 3.40
C VAL A 15 1.94 -1.16 4.88
N THR A 16 2.38 0.05 5.20
CA THR A 16 2.48 0.51 6.60
C THR A 16 1.10 0.57 7.26
N ALA A 17 0.07 1.06 6.58
CA ALA A 17 -1.31 1.04 7.09
C ALA A 17 -1.81 -0.39 7.35
N LEU A 18 -1.58 -1.31 6.41
CA LEU A 18 -1.95 -2.73 6.57
C LEU A 18 -1.19 -3.40 7.72
N LEU A 19 0.09 -3.09 7.92
CA LEU A 19 0.87 -3.59 9.05
C LEU A 19 0.31 -3.09 10.38
N VAL A 20 -0.06 -1.82 10.49
CA VAL A 20 -0.70 -1.26 11.70
C VAL A 20 -2.02 -1.95 11.99
N VAL A 21 -2.85 -2.18 10.96
CA VAL A 21 -4.12 -2.92 11.10
C VAL A 21 -3.86 -4.34 11.60
N ASN A 22 -2.94 -5.08 10.98
CA ASN A 22 -2.56 -6.43 11.40
C ASN A 22 -2.00 -6.46 12.83
N PHE A 23 -1.22 -5.45 13.22
CA PHE A 23 -0.69 -5.33 14.57
C PHE A 23 -1.80 -5.10 15.61
N ALA A 24 -2.76 -4.20 15.32
CA ALA A 24 -3.92 -3.97 16.17
C ALA A 24 -4.76 -5.23 16.35
N PHE A 25 -4.94 -6.03 15.28
CA PHE A 25 -5.57 -7.34 15.35
C PHE A 25 -4.80 -8.35 16.19
N GLY A 26 -3.47 -8.36 16.10
CA GLY A 26 -2.62 -9.18 16.95
C GLY A 26 -2.81 -8.86 18.44
N ILE A 27 -2.96 -7.58 18.78
CA ILE A 27 -3.25 -7.15 20.15
C ILE A 27 -4.66 -7.57 20.58
N MET A 28 -5.66 -7.36 19.73
CA MET A 28 -7.06 -7.71 20.02
C MET A 28 -7.24 -9.22 20.25
N THR A 29 -6.55 -10.03 19.46
CA THR A 29 -6.49 -11.49 19.61
C THR A 29 -5.95 -11.89 20.99
N LYS A 30 -4.93 -11.18 21.48
CA LYS A 30 -4.37 -11.41 22.82
C LYS A 30 -5.32 -10.99 23.94
N ALA A 31 -6.08 -9.90 23.75
CA ALA A 31 -6.99 -9.36 24.76
C ALA A 31 -8.32 -10.13 24.88
N ALA A 32 -8.82 -10.71 23.78
CA ALA A 32 -10.07 -11.45 23.74
C ALA A 32 -9.94 -12.72 22.88
N PRO A 33 -9.36 -13.81 23.42
CA PRO A 33 -9.08 -15.06 22.67
C PRO A 33 -10.33 -15.82 22.21
N GLN A 34 -11.51 -15.40 22.69
CA GLN A 34 -12.83 -15.95 22.39
C GLN A 34 -13.54 -15.25 21.22
N LEU A 35 -13.03 -14.11 20.74
CA LEU A 35 -13.44 -13.58 19.45
C LEU A 35 -12.90 -14.54 18.40
N ASN A 36 -13.79 -15.23 17.66
CA ASN A 36 -13.39 -16.05 16.54
C ASN A 36 -12.72 -15.14 15.48
N ILE A 37 -11.39 -15.09 15.52
CA ILE A 37 -10.56 -14.20 14.69
C ILE A 37 -10.80 -14.50 13.20
N PHE A 38 -11.15 -15.74 12.87
CA PHE A 38 -11.55 -16.09 11.50
C PHE A 38 -12.92 -15.49 11.13
N ALA A 39 -13.89 -15.50 12.03
CA ALA A 39 -15.23 -14.95 11.76
C ALA A 39 -15.25 -13.41 11.75
N ILE A 40 -14.44 -12.75 12.58
CA ILE A 40 -14.46 -11.29 12.75
C ILE A 40 -13.28 -10.60 12.05
N GLY A 41 -12.11 -11.23 12.05
CA GLY A 41 -10.91 -10.67 11.45
C GLY A 41 -11.00 -10.59 9.94
N PHE A 42 -11.63 -11.56 9.27
CA PHE A 42 -11.75 -11.57 7.81
C PHE A 42 -12.63 -10.43 7.27
N PRO A 43 -13.87 -10.20 7.75
CA PRO A 43 -14.66 -9.04 7.34
C PRO A 43 -13.98 -7.70 7.65
N PHE A 44 -13.32 -7.62 8.80
CA PHE A 44 -12.73 -6.36 9.26
C PHE A 44 -11.43 -6.03 8.50
N THR A 45 -10.56 -7.00 8.24
CA THR A 45 -9.41 -6.80 7.32
C THR A 45 -9.86 -6.46 5.91
N MET A 46 -10.96 -7.04 5.42
CA MET A 46 -11.51 -6.69 4.11
C MET A 46 -12.00 -5.24 4.06
N LEU A 47 -12.76 -4.79 5.07
CA LEU A 47 -13.22 -3.41 5.17
C LEU A 47 -12.05 -2.42 5.21
N PHE A 48 -11.07 -2.68 6.06
CA PHE A 48 -9.87 -1.84 6.13
C PHE A 48 -9.03 -1.92 4.86
N GLY A 49 -8.94 -3.08 4.21
CA GLY A 49 -8.24 -3.24 2.94
C GLY A 49 -8.85 -2.36 1.84
N ILE A 50 -10.19 -2.37 1.70
CA ILE A 50 -10.89 -1.51 0.75
C ILE A 50 -10.69 -0.03 1.10
N LEU A 51 -10.78 0.33 2.38
CA LEU A 51 -10.57 1.70 2.85
C LEU A 51 -9.15 2.19 2.58
N ILE A 52 -8.13 1.36 2.81
CA ILE A 52 -6.73 1.68 2.54
C ILE A 52 -6.51 1.87 1.03
N VAL A 53 -7.09 1.02 0.19
CA VAL A 53 -7.03 1.19 -1.27
C VAL A 53 -7.69 2.50 -1.69
N TYR A 54 -8.88 2.81 -1.15
CA TYR A 54 -9.58 4.07 -1.44
C TYR A 54 -8.75 5.30 -1.06
N LEU A 55 -8.14 5.30 0.13
CA LEU A 55 -7.25 6.40 0.56
C LEU A 55 -5.98 6.47 -0.29
N SER A 56 -5.41 5.32 -0.66
CA SER A 56 -4.21 5.25 -1.51
C SER A 56 -4.44 5.83 -2.90
N LEU A 57 -5.65 5.66 -3.46
CA LEU A 57 -6.01 6.23 -4.76
C LEU A 57 -5.87 7.75 -4.82
N SER A 58 -6.11 8.46 -3.70
CA SER A 58 -5.99 9.93 -3.67
C SER A 58 -4.56 10.44 -3.93
N GLY A 59 -3.54 9.71 -3.45
CA GLY A 59 -2.13 10.04 -3.67
C GLY A 59 -1.54 9.40 -4.93
N PHE A 60 -2.22 8.40 -5.50
CA PHE A 60 -1.70 7.61 -6.61
C PHE A 60 -1.39 8.45 -7.86
N VAL A 61 -2.26 9.40 -8.21
CA VAL A 61 -2.11 10.22 -9.43
C VAL A 61 -0.83 11.05 -9.40
N GLY A 62 -0.52 11.68 -8.26
CA GLY A 62 0.70 12.48 -8.13
C GLY A 62 1.98 11.63 -8.18
N GLN A 63 1.96 10.46 -7.54
CA GLN A 63 3.08 9.52 -7.61
C GLN A 63 3.29 9.00 -9.04
N TYR A 64 2.21 8.66 -9.74
CA TYR A 64 2.25 8.18 -11.13
C TYR A 64 2.83 9.24 -12.07
N ASP A 65 2.40 10.49 -11.93
CA ASP A 65 2.87 11.60 -12.76
C ASP A 65 4.39 11.83 -12.62
N ALA A 66 4.90 11.84 -11.38
CA ALA A 66 6.33 11.96 -11.13
C ALA A 66 7.16 10.82 -11.77
N PHE A 67 6.65 9.59 -11.73
CA PHE A 67 7.30 8.45 -12.36
C PHE A 67 7.23 8.50 -13.89
N ALA A 68 6.09 8.90 -14.45
CA ALA A 68 5.93 9.03 -15.89
C ALA A 68 6.92 10.04 -16.47
N HIS A 69 7.07 11.20 -15.83
CA HIS A 69 8.06 12.21 -16.23
C HIS A 69 9.49 11.67 -16.18
N TYR A 70 9.87 11.00 -15.08
CA TYR A 70 11.20 10.40 -14.95
C TYR A 70 11.52 9.40 -16.08
N VAL A 71 10.56 8.54 -16.44
CA VAL A 71 10.74 7.55 -17.51
C VAL A 71 10.79 8.21 -18.90
N LEU A 72 9.94 9.21 -19.14
CA LEU A 72 9.94 9.95 -20.40
C LEU A 72 11.25 10.70 -20.61
N ASP A 73 11.78 11.34 -19.56
CA ASP A 73 13.09 12.00 -19.60
C ASP A 73 14.21 11.01 -19.90
N LEU A 74 14.18 9.84 -19.25
CA LEU A 74 15.14 8.76 -19.47
C LEU A 74 15.12 8.30 -20.95
N ILE A 75 13.93 8.04 -21.50
CA ILE A 75 13.77 7.65 -22.91
C ILE A 75 14.30 8.77 -23.82
N SER A 76 13.96 10.03 -23.53
CA SER A 76 14.40 11.17 -24.32
C SER A 76 15.92 11.35 -24.31
N SER A 77 16.59 11.03 -23.19
CA SER A 77 18.06 11.13 -23.10
C SER A 77 18.74 10.04 -23.92
N TYR A 78 18.18 8.83 -23.95
CA TYR A 78 18.69 7.74 -24.78
C TYR A 78 18.48 7.98 -26.28
N LEU A 79 17.41 8.69 -26.65
CA LEU A 79 17.11 9.03 -28.04
C LEU A 79 17.95 10.20 -28.59
N LYS A 80 18.50 11.04 -27.70
CA LYS A 80 19.40 12.16 -28.03
C LYS A 80 20.89 11.78 -27.99
N ALA A 81 21.20 10.54 -27.61
CA ALA A 81 22.55 9.95 -27.63
C ALA A 81 22.75 9.13 -28.91
#